data_AF-A0A5Q0GHU7-F1
#
_entry.id   AF-A0A5Q0GHU7-F1
#
_cell.length_a   1.000
_cell.length_b   1.000
_cell.length_c   1.000
_cell.angle_alpha   90.00
_cell.angle_beta   90.00
_cell.angle_gamma   90.00
#
_symmetry.space_group_name_H-M   'P 1'
#
loop_
_entity.id
_entity.type
_entity.pdbx_description
1 polymer ?
#
loop_
_entity_poly.entity_id
_entity_poly.type
_entity_poly.pdbx_seq_one_letter_code
_entity_poly.pdbx_strand_id
1 'polypeptide(L)' 'MIQDFQLNPSFNIYFDGMEYHAKSHFDDAFETEAEEIAASDISTLATKVSNRWRQYLLSISNKYRK' A
#
# COMPACT_ATOMS: atom_id res chain seq x y z
N MET A 1 25.53 -9.38 -0.69
CA MET A 1 24.60 -8.24 -0.85
C MET A 1 23.33 -8.82 -1.42
N ILE A 2 22.37 -9.17 -0.55
CA ILE A 2 21.05 -9.61 -0.99
C ILE A 2 20.33 -8.32 -1.36
N GLN A 3 20.05 -8.11 -2.65
CA GLN A 3 19.01 -7.17 -3.04
C GLN A 3 17.72 -7.77 -2.49
N ASP A 4 17.11 -7.10 -1.53
CA ASP A 4 15.76 -7.41 -1.10
C ASP A 4 14.87 -7.27 -2.34
N PHE A 5 14.51 -8.41 -2.94
CA PHE A 5 13.46 -8.45 -3.95
C PHE A 5 12.17 -8.05 -3.24
N GLN A 6 11.84 -6.76 -3.25
CA GLN A 6 10.49 -6.33 -2.91
C GLN A 6 9.56 -6.90 -3.98
N LEU A 7 8.80 -7.92 -3.59
CA LEU A 7 7.70 -8.45 -4.40
C LEU A 7 6.65 -7.36 -4.46
N ASN A 8 6.50 -6.75 -5.63
CA ASN A 8 5.43 -5.80 -5.84
C ASN A 8 4.15 -6.54 -6.27
N PRO A 9 2.98 -6.11 -5.78
CA PRO A 9 2.78 -5.05 -4.80
C PRO A 9 3.16 -5.49 -3.36
N SER A 10 3.76 -4.59 -2.57
CA SER A 10 4.18 -4.83 -1.18
C SER A 10 3.60 -3.78 -0.22
N PHE A 11 3.57 -4.11 1.08
CA PHE A 11 3.27 -3.14 2.12
C PHE A 11 4.02 -3.44 3.41
N ASN A 12 4.32 -2.38 4.19
CA ASN A 12 4.94 -2.46 5.50
C ASN A 12 4.13 -1.63 6.51
N ILE A 13 3.92 -2.19 7.71
CA ILE A 13 3.24 -1.50 8.82
C ILE A 13 4.24 -1.23 9.94
N TYR A 14 4.22 -0.03 10.49
CA TYR A 14 5.03 0.34 11.64
C TYR A 14 4.29 1.33 12.55
N PHE A 15 4.74 1.48 13.78
CA PHE A 15 4.22 2.44 14.76
C PHE A 15 5.36 3.37 15.16
N ASP A 16 5.15 4.68 15.05
CA ASP A 16 6.21 5.68 15.31
C ASP A 16 6.23 6.19 16.77
N GLY A 17 5.30 5.73 17.60
CA GLY A 17 5.09 6.21 18.97
C GLY A 17 3.85 7.10 19.13
N MET A 18 3.33 7.65 18.04
CA MET A 18 2.09 8.46 18.00
C MET A 18 1.00 7.80 17.16
N GLU A 19 1.34 7.33 15.97
CA GLU A 19 0.40 6.79 14.99
C GLU A 19 0.92 5.50 14.35
N TYR A 20 -0.02 4.71 13.85
CA TYR A 20 0.27 3.56 13.01
C TYR A 20 0.34 4.01 11.55
N HIS A 21 1.40 3.57 10.88
CA HIS A 21 1.68 3.89 9.49
C HIS A 21 1.70 2.62 8.64
N ALA A 22 1.18 2.73 7.43
CA ALA A 22 1.29 1.72 6.40
C ALA A 22 1.91 2.35 5.14
N LYS A 23 3.08 1.87 4.75
CA LYS A 23 3.71 2.19 3.47
C LYS A 23 3.37 1.11 2.47
N SER A 24 2.66 1.46 1.40
CA SER A 24 2.26 0.53 0.34
C SER A 24 2.95 0.91 -0.96
N HIS A 25 3.50 -0.08 -1.65
CA HIS A 25 4.04 0.07 -2.98
C HIS A 25 3.22 -0.79 -3.94
N PHE A 26 2.52 -0.13 -4.85
CA PHE A 26 1.71 -0.77 -5.86
C PHE A 26 2.52 -0.87 -7.15
N ASP A 27 2.48 -2.05 -7.78
CA ASP A 27 3.12 -2.28 -9.08
C ASP A 27 2.27 -1.60 -10.15
N ASP A 28 2.47 -0.30 -10.28
CA ASP A 28 2.01 0.46 -11.41
C ASP A 28 3.19 0.59 -12.38
N ALA A 29 2.95 0.42 -13.68
CA ALA A 29 3.98 0.62 -14.71
C ALA A 29 4.50 2.07 -14.80
N PHE A 30 4.09 2.92 -13.87
CA PHE A 30 4.58 4.26 -13.61
C PHE A 30 5.31 4.19 -12.28
N GLU A 31 6.55 4.65 -12.23
CA GLU A 31 7.41 4.73 -11.04
C GLU A 31 6.80 5.63 -9.95
N THR A 32 5.65 5.26 -9.40
CA THR A 32 4.98 6.00 -8.34
C THR A 32 5.64 5.62 -7.02
N GLU A 33 6.08 6.66 -6.30
CA GLU A 33 6.63 6.54 -4.95
C GLU A 33 5.65 5.79 -4.03
N ALA A 34 6.19 5.10 -3.02
CA ALA A 34 5.38 4.38 -2.04
C ALA A 34 4.39 5.33 -1.35
N GLU A 35 3.12 4.95 -1.31
CA GLU A 35 2.08 5.70 -0.64
C GLU A 35 2.09 5.39 0.86
N GLU A 36 2.06 6.43 1.69
CA GLU A 36 2.02 6.31 3.14
C GLU A 36 0.65 6.71 3.70
N ILE A 37 0.06 5.81 4.49
CA ILE A 37 -1.22 6.00 5.15
C ILE A 37 -1.01 5.94 6.66
N ALA A 38 -1.43 6.98 7.37
CA ALA A 38 -1.35 7.03 8.84
C ALA A 38 -2.73 6.97 9.50
N ALA A 39 -2.79 6.42 10.72
CA ALA A 39 -3.95 6.50 11.60
C ALA A 39 -3.56 6.37 13.07
N SER A 40 -4.32 7.04 13.95
CA SER A 40 -4.12 6.99 15.40
C SER A 40 -4.40 5.62 16.04
N ASP A 41 -5.14 4.73 15.37
CA ASP A 41 -5.41 3.38 15.83
C ASP A 41 -5.33 2.35 14.69
N ILE A 42 -5.02 1.11 15.07
CA ILE A 42 -4.79 0.01 14.12
C ILE A 42 -6.05 -0.38 13.32
N SER A 43 -7.24 -0.20 13.88
CA SER A 43 -8.50 -0.57 13.20
C SER A 43 -8.82 0.42 12.08
N THR A 44 -8.62 1.71 12.36
CA THR A 44 -8.70 2.77 11.35
C THR A 44 -7.64 2.58 10.28
N LEU A 45 -6.40 2.25 10.65
CA LEU A 45 -5.35 1.96 9.67
C LEU A 45 -5.76 0.78 8.77
N ALA A 46 -6.20 -0.33 9.35
CA ALA A 46 -6.63 -1.52 8.63
C ALA A 46 -7.76 -1.21 7.64
N THR A 47 -8.70 -0.36 8.03
CA THR A 47 -9.81 0.08 7.16
C THR A 47 -9.31 0.91 5.98
N LYS A 48 -8.42 1.89 6.23
CA LYS A 48 -7.84 2.74 5.17
C LYS A 48 -7.02 1.90 4.18
N VAL A 49 -6.15 1.04 4.68
CA VAL A 49 -5.33 0.13 3.86
C VAL A 49 -6.22 -0.78 3.01
N SER A 50 -7.22 -1.43 3.61
CA SER A 50 -8.15 -2.30 2.89
C SER A 50 -8.88 -1.57 1.75
N ASN A 51 -9.34 -0.34 2.00
CA ASN A 51 -9.99 0.48 0.98
C ASN A 51 -9.02 0.85 -0.14
N ARG A 52 -7.76 1.14 0.18
CA ARG A 52 -6.76 1.49 -0.82
C ARG A 52 -6.42 0.31 -1.74
N TRP A 53 -6.22 -0.87 -1.16
CA TRP A 53 -6.05 -2.11 -1.93
C TRP A 53 -7.23 -2.41 -2.85
N ARG A 54 -8.46 -2.19 -2.37
CA ARG A 54 -9.66 -2.34 -3.20
C ARG A 54 -9.64 -1.40 -4.41
N GLN A 55 -9.28 -0.14 -4.21
CA GLN A 55 -9.16 0.84 -5.30
C GLN A 55 -8.11 0.44 -6.33
N TYR A 56 -6.95 -0.04 -5.87
CA TYR A 56 -5.89 -0.54 -6.74
C TYR A 56 -6.34 -1.75 -7.58
N LEU A 57 -6.96 -2.75 -6.96
CA LEU A 57 -7.46 -3.92 -7.70
C LEU A 57 -8.54 -3.55 -8.72
N LEU A 58 -9.40 -2.58 -8.39
CA LEU A 58 -10.40 -2.07 -9.33
C LEU A 58 -9.75 -1.33 -10.51
N SER A 59 -8.70 -0.53 -10.28
CA SER A 59 -7.99 0.18 -11.35
C SER A 59 -7.32 -0.79 -12.32
N ILE A 60 -6.66 -1.85 -11.79
CA ILE A 60 -6.12 -2.94 -12.59
C ILE A 60 -7.22 -3.61 -13.42
N SER A 61 -8.32 -4.02 -12.77
CA SER A 61 -9.40 -4.73 -13.46
C SER A 61 -9.95 -3.92 -14.63
N ASN A 62 -10.09 -2.60 -14.46
CA ASN A 62 -10.59 -1.70 -15.50
C ASN A 62 -9.56 -1.51 -16.62
N LYS A 63 -8.26 -1.48 -16.30
CA LYS A 63 -7.19 -1.36 -17.29
C LYS A 63 -7.16 -2.55 -18.25
N TYR A 64 -7.34 -3.78 -17.74
CA TYR A 64 -7.25 -5.02 -18.51
C TYR A 64 -8.59 -5.53 -19.07
N ARG A 65 -9.69 -4.79 -18.85
CA ARG A 65 -11.01 -5.12 -19.43
C ARG A 65 -11.15 -4.72 -20.91
N LYS A 66 -10.12 -4.10 -21.51
CA LYS A 66 -10.08 -3.71 -22.93
C LYS A 66 -9.59 -4.85 -23.81
#